data_AF-A0A843K016-F1
#
_entry.id   AF-A0A843K016-F1
#
_cell.length_a   1.000
_cell.length_b   1.000
_cell.length_c   1.000
_cell.angle_alpha   90.00
_cell.angle_beta   90.00
_cell.angle_gamma   90.00
#
_symmetry.space_group_name_H-M   'P 1'
#
loop_
_entity.id
_entity.type
_entity.pdbx_description
1 polymer ?
#
loop_
_entity_poly.entity_id
_entity_poly.type
_entity_poly.pdbx_seq_one_letter_code
_entity_poly.pdbx_strand_id
1 'polypeptide(L)'
;MTEKENRGIEGDSDRLGRLAIQALALLGGLAGVLIAAFHLLASQRGWSSQGMDGWGLFSPMGGLAFLLLALAGTSGAALYRRSQRTAGIILLFCGILGFPLGYISWSNQAGFMGWAAWIPAGVLFTAAGLLALITPRSLRSRLLGQQEGSLERESIEQALFIGTVLAGIGVMTVIFLFSGFLIYAAEDSLKDDADKDREDLAEAETAASMGRWDRAVELYDEILSRNQSNKQALEKRAYAMEMLSTGDKPDQE
;
A
#
# COMPACT_ATOMS: atom_id res chain seq x y z
N MET A 1 4.20 41.51 31.45
CA MET A 1 3.24 40.84 30.56
C MET A 1 2.14 40.24 31.42
N THR A 2 0.89 40.55 31.14
CA THR A 2 -0.24 40.15 32.00
C THR A 2 -0.78 38.80 31.59
N GLU A 3 -1.29 38.03 32.55
CA GLU A 3 -1.84 36.66 32.39
C GLU A 3 -2.88 36.52 31.26
N LYS A 4 -3.52 37.64 30.87
CA LYS A 4 -4.47 37.74 29.75
C LYS A 4 -3.80 37.64 28.37
N GLU A 5 -2.59 38.14 28.24
CA GLU A 5 -1.81 38.16 27.01
C GLU A 5 -1.25 36.76 26.70
N ASN A 6 -0.82 36.03 27.74
CA ASN A 6 -0.34 34.66 27.60
C ASN A 6 -1.47 33.67 27.22
N ARG A 7 -2.69 33.86 27.74
CA ARG A 7 -3.88 33.09 27.34
C ARG A 7 -4.33 33.36 25.90
N GLY A 8 -4.05 34.55 25.36
CA GLY A 8 -4.36 34.91 23.96
C GLY A 8 -3.47 34.16 22.97
N ILE A 9 -2.17 34.07 23.28
CA ILE A 9 -1.15 33.42 22.44
C ILE A 9 -1.26 31.88 22.52
N GLU A 10 -1.59 31.32 23.69
CA GLU A 10 -1.89 29.89 23.83
C GLU A 10 -3.12 29.46 23.01
N GLY A 11 -4.13 30.33 22.89
CA GLY A 11 -5.36 30.05 22.16
C GLY A 11 -5.19 29.92 20.65
N ASP A 12 -4.28 30.71 20.05
CA ASP A 12 -4.13 30.79 18.59
C ASP A 12 -3.23 29.68 18.02
N SER A 13 -2.24 29.25 18.80
CA SER A 13 -1.37 28.13 18.44
C SER A 13 -2.08 26.77 18.38
N ASP A 14 -2.99 26.54 19.32
CA ASP A 14 -3.86 25.37 19.36
C ASP A 14 -4.89 25.41 18.23
N ARG A 15 -5.22 26.61 17.72
CA ARG A 15 -6.13 26.80 16.60
C ARG A 15 -5.48 26.41 15.27
N LEU A 16 -4.22 26.80 15.04
CA LEU A 16 -3.52 26.53 13.78
C LEU A 16 -3.30 25.03 13.56
N GLY A 17 -2.85 24.30 14.59
CA GLY A 17 -2.70 22.84 14.49
C GLY A 17 -4.02 22.10 14.25
N ARG A 18 -5.11 22.57 14.86
CA ARG A 18 -6.46 22.02 14.62
C ARG A 18 -6.94 22.29 13.21
N LEU A 19 -6.74 23.51 12.71
CA LEU A 19 -7.08 23.87 11.33
C LEU A 19 -6.26 23.07 10.32
N ALA A 20 -4.97 22.85 10.58
CA ALA A 20 -4.12 22.04 9.72
C ALA A 20 -4.62 20.59 9.63
N ILE A 21 -4.95 19.95 10.75
CA ILE A 21 -5.50 18.58 10.77
C ILE A 21 -6.83 18.52 10.01
N GLN A 22 -7.73 19.48 10.23
CA GLN A 22 -9.01 19.53 9.53
C GLN A 22 -8.83 19.76 8.02
N ALA A 23 -7.96 20.69 7.63
CA ALA A 23 -7.66 20.96 6.23
C ALA A 23 -7.08 19.73 5.53
N LEU A 24 -6.08 19.08 6.13
CA LEU A 24 -5.48 17.86 5.59
C LEU A 24 -6.50 16.72 5.46
N ALA A 25 -7.34 16.51 6.48
CA ALA A 25 -8.37 15.47 6.43
C ALA A 25 -9.45 15.76 5.38
N LEU A 26 -9.86 17.03 5.22
CA LEU A 26 -10.85 17.42 4.20
C LEU A 26 -10.26 17.33 2.79
N LEU A 27 -9.02 17.76 2.58
CA LEU A 27 -8.32 17.64 1.29
C LEU A 27 -8.07 16.17 0.92
N GLY A 28 -7.66 15.34 1.89
CA GLY A 28 -7.53 13.89 1.73
C GLY A 28 -8.86 13.22 1.39
N GLY A 29 -9.94 13.64 2.07
CA GLY A 29 -11.31 13.20 1.77
C GLY A 29 -11.76 13.57 0.37
N LEU A 30 -11.55 14.82 -0.04
CA LEU A 30 -11.88 15.29 -1.38
C LEU A 30 -11.11 14.51 -2.45
N ALA A 31 -9.79 14.34 -2.27
CA ALA A 31 -8.96 13.55 -3.17
C ALA A 31 -9.48 12.11 -3.26
N GLY A 32 -9.76 11.47 -2.11
CA GLY A 32 -10.29 10.11 -2.05
C GLY A 32 -11.65 9.96 -2.75
N VAL A 33 -12.56 10.93 -2.60
CA VAL A 33 -13.85 10.93 -3.30
C VAL A 33 -13.67 11.10 -4.81
N LEU A 34 -12.77 11.97 -5.26
CA LEU A 34 -12.47 12.14 -6.69
C LEU A 34 -11.87 10.87 -7.29
N ILE A 35 -10.95 10.22 -6.58
CA ILE A 35 -10.37 8.92 -6.97
C ILE A 35 -11.49 7.87 -7.06
N ALA A 36 -12.34 7.77 -6.04
CA ALA A 36 -13.45 6.82 -6.04
C ALA A 36 -14.45 7.07 -7.19
N ALA A 37 -14.81 8.34 -7.42
CA ALA A 37 -15.70 8.73 -8.52
C ALA A 37 -15.09 8.39 -9.88
N PHE A 38 -13.80 8.63 -10.08
CA PHE A 38 -13.09 8.23 -11.29
C PHE A 38 -13.19 6.72 -11.53
N HIS A 39 -12.93 5.90 -10.50
CA HIS A 39 -13.01 4.44 -10.61
C HIS A 39 -14.44 3.96 -10.92
N LEU A 40 -15.44 4.50 -10.23
CA LEU A 40 -16.84 4.15 -10.45
C LEU A 40 -17.32 4.57 -11.85
N LEU A 41 -16.95 5.77 -12.31
CA LEU A 41 -17.30 6.24 -13.66
C LEU A 41 -16.56 5.44 -14.75
N ALA A 42 -15.28 5.15 -14.57
CA ALA A 42 -14.50 4.32 -15.48
C ALA A 42 -15.11 2.91 -15.61
N SER A 43 -15.63 2.36 -14.50
CA SER A 43 -16.32 1.06 -14.53
C SER A 43 -17.65 1.09 -15.31
N GLN A 44 -18.40 2.19 -15.25
CA GLN A 44 -19.68 2.32 -15.96
C GLN A 44 -19.51 2.63 -17.45
N ARG A 45 -18.47 3.40 -17.80
CA ARG A 45 -18.27 3.85 -19.18
C ARG A 45 -17.65 2.81 -20.10
N GLY A 46 -17.36 1.61 -19.59
CA GLY A 46 -16.89 0.43 -20.33
C GLY A 46 -16.09 0.83 -21.56
N TRP A 47 -14.83 1.25 -21.37
CA TRP A 47 -13.95 1.80 -22.41
C TRP A 47 -14.07 0.95 -23.67
N SER A 48 -14.89 1.43 -24.59
CA SER A 48 -15.45 0.64 -25.67
C SER A 48 -14.48 0.64 -26.83
N SER A 49 -13.38 -0.09 -26.72
CA SER A 49 -12.62 -0.61 -27.86
C SER A 49 -11.45 -1.46 -27.37
N GLN A 50 -11.47 -2.72 -27.79
CA GLN A 50 -10.36 -3.69 -27.82
C GLN A 50 -10.00 -4.40 -26.50
N GLY A 51 -10.53 -5.61 -26.34
CA GLY A 51 -9.75 -6.76 -25.85
C GLY A 51 -9.47 -6.90 -24.35
N MET A 52 -10.34 -6.39 -23.48
CA MET A 52 -10.11 -6.47 -22.02
C MET A 52 -11.29 -7.13 -21.28
N ASP A 53 -11.48 -8.44 -21.47
CA ASP A 53 -12.55 -9.28 -20.87
C ASP A 53 -12.42 -9.54 -19.34
N GLY A 54 -11.58 -8.81 -18.60
CA GLY A 54 -11.27 -9.07 -17.19
C GLY A 54 -11.76 -8.05 -16.15
N TRP A 55 -12.42 -6.96 -16.57
CA TRP A 55 -12.67 -5.78 -15.70
C TRP A 55 -13.97 -5.81 -14.87
N GLY A 56 -14.85 -6.77 -15.11
CA GLY A 56 -16.28 -6.65 -14.78
C GLY A 56 -16.64 -6.56 -13.28
N LEU A 57 -15.75 -6.94 -12.35
CA LEU A 57 -16.10 -7.04 -10.92
C LEU A 57 -15.13 -6.32 -9.96
N PHE A 58 -13.84 -6.24 -10.25
CA PHE A 58 -12.85 -5.71 -9.29
C PHE A 58 -12.72 -4.18 -9.28
N SER A 59 -12.89 -3.54 -10.44
CA SER A 59 -12.88 -2.06 -10.57
C SER A 59 -13.98 -1.36 -9.73
N PRO A 60 -15.26 -1.79 -9.75
CA PRO A 60 -16.29 -1.16 -8.93
C PRO A 60 -16.11 -1.44 -7.42
N MET A 61 -15.56 -2.60 -7.03
CA MET A 61 -15.24 -2.91 -5.63
C MET A 61 -14.12 -2.01 -5.08
N GLY A 62 -13.09 -1.72 -5.88
CA GLY A 62 -12.05 -0.76 -5.53
C GLY A 62 -12.59 0.66 -5.36
N GLY A 63 -13.44 1.12 -6.30
CA GLY A 63 -14.08 2.42 -6.21
C GLY A 63 -14.95 2.59 -4.94
N LEU A 64 -15.74 1.58 -4.58
CA LEU A 64 -16.53 1.58 -3.34
C LEU A 64 -15.65 1.59 -2.10
N ALA A 65 -14.57 0.79 -2.07
CA ALA A 65 -13.64 0.76 -0.94
C ALA A 65 -13.00 2.14 -0.73
N PHE A 66 -12.52 2.79 -1.80
CA PHE A 66 -11.98 4.15 -1.73
C PHE A 66 -13.01 5.17 -1.26
N LEU A 67 -14.27 5.05 -1.70
CA LEU A 67 -15.34 5.94 -1.25
C LEU A 67 -15.57 5.80 0.26
N LEU A 68 -15.67 4.57 0.77
CA LEU A 68 -15.87 4.30 2.19
C LEU A 68 -14.70 4.82 3.04
N LEU A 69 -13.47 4.60 2.58
CA LEU A 69 -12.26 5.14 3.23
C LEU A 69 -12.25 6.67 3.24
N ALA A 70 -12.59 7.31 2.12
CA ALA A 70 -12.63 8.76 2.01
C ALA A 70 -13.70 9.36 2.94
N LEU A 71 -14.88 8.76 3.01
CA LEU A 71 -15.95 9.16 3.91
C LEU A 71 -15.57 8.94 5.39
N ALA A 72 -14.98 7.79 5.71
CA ALA A 72 -14.51 7.49 7.05
C ALA A 72 -13.40 8.46 7.50
N GLY A 73 -12.42 8.74 6.64
CA GLY A 73 -11.37 9.73 6.91
C GLY A 73 -11.93 11.14 7.09
N THR A 74 -12.88 11.55 6.24
CA THR A 74 -13.59 12.83 6.37
C THR A 74 -14.36 12.94 7.69
N SER A 75 -15.01 11.84 8.11
CA SER A 75 -15.69 11.79 9.42
C SER A 75 -14.74 11.97 10.59
N GLY A 76 -13.48 11.53 10.44
CA GLY A 76 -12.39 11.76 11.39
C GLY A 76 -12.16 13.26 11.67
N ALA A 77 -12.27 14.11 10.64
CA ALA A 77 -12.15 15.56 10.79
C ALA A 77 -13.26 16.17 11.67
N ALA A 78 -14.49 15.66 11.54
CA ALA A 78 -15.63 16.07 12.35
C ALA A 78 -15.52 15.56 13.80
N LEU A 79 -15.05 14.31 13.96
CA LEU A 79 -14.83 13.66 15.25
C LEU A 79 -13.68 14.29 16.06
N TYR A 80 -12.75 14.98 15.40
CA TYR A 80 -11.60 15.60 16.07
C TYR A 80 -12.00 16.56 17.20
N ARG A 81 -13.12 17.28 17.05
CA ARG A 81 -13.66 18.18 18.10
C ARG A 81 -14.12 17.42 19.35
N ARG A 82 -14.52 16.15 19.20
CA ARG A 82 -15.06 15.32 20.28
C ARG A 82 -14.01 14.39 20.90
N SER A 83 -13.16 13.78 20.07
CA SER A 83 -12.08 12.88 20.52
C SER A 83 -10.90 12.96 19.56
N GLN A 84 -9.84 13.66 19.97
CA GLN A 84 -8.62 13.84 19.17
C GLN A 84 -7.93 12.51 18.88
N ARG A 85 -7.82 11.64 19.90
CA ARG A 85 -7.14 10.34 19.76
C ARG A 85 -7.89 9.40 18.83
N THR A 86 -9.21 9.31 18.96
CA THR A 86 -10.04 8.46 18.08
C THR A 86 -10.00 8.98 16.65
N ALA A 87 -10.12 10.29 16.45
CA ALA A 87 -9.99 10.90 15.14
C ALA A 87 -8.63 10.63 14.50
N GLY A 88 -7.54 10.78 15.26
CA GLY A 88 -6.19 10.49 14.78
C GLY A 88 -5.99 9.04 14.36
N ILE A 89 -6.52 8.09 15.14
CA ILE A 89 -6.49 6.66 14.78
C ILE A 89 -7.27 6.40 13.49
N ILE A 90 -8.50 6.91 13.37
CA ILE A 90 -9.32 6.72 12.17
C ILE A 90 -8.61 7.28 10.93
N LEU A 91 -8.07 8.49 11.02
CA LEU A 91 -7.33 9.13 9.92
C LEU A 91 -6.10 8.32 9.53
N LEU A 92 -5.31 7.86 10.50
CA LEU A 92 -4.14 7.02 10.25
C LEU A 92 -4.52 5.71 9.54
N PHE A 93 -5.56 5.03 10.04
CA PHE A 93 -6.05 3.80 9.44
C PHE A 93 -6.57 4.03 8.02
N CYS A 94 -7.35 5.09 7.78
CA CYS A 94 -7.84 5.40 6.44
C CYS A 94 -6.71 5.75 5.48
N GLY A 95 -5.68 6.44 5.97
CA GLY A 95 -4.49 6.77 5.19
C GLY A 95 -3.72 5.52 4.74
N ILE A 96 -3.43 4.61 5.68
CA ILE A 96 -2.60 3.42 5.43
C ILE A 96 -3.38 2.32 4.70
N LEU A 97 -4.62 2.05 5.08
CA LEU A 97 -5.38 0.89 4.58
C LEU A 97 -5.76 1.03 3.10
N GLY A 98 -5.87 2.25 2.58
CA GLY A 98 -6.17 2.47 1.17
C GLY A 98 -5.08 2.00 0.21
N PHE A 99 -3.81 1.90 0.66
CA PHE A 99 -2.72 1.38 -0.18
C PHE A 99 -2.87 -0.10 -0.54
N PRO A 100 -2.96 -1.05 0.42
CA PRO A 100 -3.17 -2.46 0.11
C PRO A 100 -4.52 -2.72 -0.57
N LEU A 101 -5.58 -1.98 -0.20
CA LEU A 101 -6.87 -2.10 -0.86
C LEU A 101 -6.82 -1.64 -2.33
N GLY A 102 -6.10 -0.56 -2.61
CA GLY A 102 -5.80 -0.12 -3.96
C GLY A 102 -5.03 -1.18 -4.75
N TYR A 103 -4.01 -1.78 -4.13
CA TYR A 103 -3.22 -2.84 -4.76
C TYR A 103 -4.06 -4.06 -5.14
N ILE A 104 -4.87 -4.56 -4.21
CA ILE A 104 -5.70 -5.75 -4.41
C ILE A 104 -6.76 -5.49 -5.48
N SER A 105 -7.40 -4.32 -5.47
CA SER A 105 -8.42 -3.96 -6.46
C SER A 105 -7.89 -3.88 -7.90
N TRP A 106 -6.57 -3.70 -8.08
CA TRP A 106 -5.88 -3.63 -9.37
C TRP A 106 -4.94 -4.81 -9.64
N SER A 107 -5.01 -5.88 -8.83
CA SER A 107 -4.11 -7.04 -8.89
C SER A 107 -3.99 -7.69 -10.27
N ASN A 108 -5.05 -7.69 -11.06
CA ASN A 108 -5.08 -8.33 -12.39
C ASN A 108 -4.32 -7.57 -13.49
N GLN A 109 -3.92 -6.31 -13.28
CA GLN A 109 -3.42 -5.47 -14.39
C GLN A 109 -2.23 -4.59 -14.02
N ALA A 110 -2.20 -4.05 -12.80
CA ALA A 110 -1.08 -3.31 -12.26
C ALA A 110 -1.43 -2.92 -10.82
N GLY A 111 -1.21 -3.81 -9.84
CA GLY A 111 -1.47 -3.52 -8.42
C GLY A 111 -0.81 -2.21 -7.98
N PHE A 112 0.35 -1.88 -8.54
CA PHE A 112 1.02 -0.60 -8.34
C PHE A 112 0.19 0.63 -8.74
N MET A 113 -0.60 0.58 -9.82
CA MET A 113 -1.45 1.71 -10.22
C MET A 113 -2.53 2.01 -9.18
N GLY A 114 -3.19 0.97 -8.66
CA GLY A 114 -4.18 1.13 -7.60
C GLY A 114 -3.56 1.64 -6.29
N TRP A 115 -2.35 1.17 -5.96
CA TRP A 115 -1.55 1.71 -4.85
C TRP A 115 -1.22 3.19 -5.04
N ALA A 116 -0.72 3.55 -6.23
CA ALA A 116 -0.30 4.90 -6.56
C ALA A 116 -1.48 5.88 -6.60
N ALA A 117 -2.65 5.44 -7.06
CA ALA A 117 -3.86 6.24 -7.10
C ALA A 117 -4.26 6.76 -5.70
N TRP A 118 -4.01 5.98 -4.64
CA TRP A 118 -4.35 6.39 -3.28
C TRP A 118 -3.36 7.37 -2.65
N ILE A 119 -2.16 7.58 -3.21
CA ILE A 119 -1.10 8.42 -2.60
C ILE A 119 -1.62 9.80 -2.17
N PRO A 120 -2.32 10.58 -3.01
CA PRO A 120 -2.75 11.93 -2.63
C PRO A 120 -3.67 11.91 -1.41
N ALA A 121 -4.62 10.99 -1.33
CA ALA A 121 -5.54 10.86 -0.21
C ALA A 121 -4.84 10.25 1.02
N GLY A 122 -4.10 9.17 0.80
CA GLY A 122 -3.40 8.39 1.82
C GLY A 122 -2.40 9.22 2.61
N VAL A 123 -1.52 9.95 1.92
CA VAL A 123 -0.51 10.79 2.57
C VAL A 123 -1.15 11.90 3.40
N LEU A 124 -2.20 12.55 2.89
CA LEU A 124 -2.91 13.61 3.61
C LEU A 124 -3.61 13.08 4.87
N PHE A 125 -4.27 11.92 4.78
CA PHE A 125 -4.88 11.27 5.93
C PHE A 125 -3.85 10.77 6.95
N THR A 126 -2.74 10.18 6.52
CA THR A 126 -1.67 9.74 7.41
C THR A 126 -1.01 10.94 8.10
N ALA A 127 -0.76 12.04 7.38
CA ALA A 127 -0.26 13.28 7.96
C ALA A 127 -1.23 13.85 9.00
N ALA A 128 -2.52 13.93 8.68
CA ALA A 128 -3.56 14.39 9.60
C ALA A 128 -3.65 13.50 10.85
N GLY A 129 -3.58 12.18 10.68
CA GLY A 129 -3.60 11.21 11.76
C GLY A 129 -2.39 11.30 12.68
N LEU A 130 -1.18 11.40 12.11
CA LEU A 130 0.05 11.59 12.88
C LEU A 130 0.04 12.91 13.66
N LEU A 131 -0.38 14.01 13.03
CA LEU A 131 -0.50 15.32 13.70
C LEU A 131 -1.53 15.28 14.83
N ALA A 132 -2.66 14.59 14.64
CA ALA A 132 -3.69 14.42 15.65
C ALA A 132 -3.21 13.59 16.86
N LEU A 133 -2.35 12.59 16.63
CA LEU A 133 -1.80 11.75 17.70
C LEU A 133 -0.63 12.39 18.43
N ILE A 134 0.23 13.12 17.72
CA ILE A 134 1.43 13.73 18.30
C ILE A 134 1.09 15.03 19.04
N THR A 135 -0.11 15.60 18.84
CA THR A 135 -0.55 16.89 19.41
C THR A 135 0.32 18.07 18.91
N PRO A 136 -0.27 19.14 18.33
CA PRO A 136 0.49 20.28 17.81
C PRO A 136 1.47 20.92 18.81
N ARG A 137 1.12 20.88 20.11
CA ARG A 137 1.94 21.43 21.21
C ARG A 137 3.26 20.69 21.41
N SER A 138 3.29 19.37 21.23
CA SER A 138 4.52 18.58 21.44
C SER A 138 5.50 18.78 20.28
N LEU A 139 5.00 18.95 19.06
CA LEU A 139 5.80 19.25 17.88
C LEU A 139 6.41 20.64 17.97
N ARG A 140 5.62 21.67 18.34
CA ARG A 140 6.15 23.03 18.50
C ARG A 140 7.18 23.11 19.62
N SER A 141 6.90 22.53 20.80
CA SER A 141 7.85 22.55 21.92
C SER A 141 9.15 21.79 21.62
N ARG A 142 9.09 20.67 20.90
CA ARG A 142 10.29 19.90 20.50
C ARG A 142 11.08 20.54 19.38
N LEU A 143 10.42 21.20 18.43
CA LEU A 143 11.08 21.82 17.27
C LEU A 143 11.64 23.21 17.58
N LEU A 144 10.96 24.00 18.41
CA LEU A 144 11.23 25.44 18.49
C LEU A 144 11.87 25.89 19.80
N GLY A 145 11.82 25.11 20.89
CA GLY A 145 12.35 25.55 22.17
C GLY A 145 11.58 26.76 22.72
N GLN A 146 11.03 26.65 23.92
CA GLN A 146 10.15 27.66 24.48
C GLN A 146 10.95 28.93 24.86
N GLN A 147 10.99 29.96 24.00
CA GLN A 147 11.52 31.27 24.41
C GLN A 147 10.77 32.43 23.73
N GLU A 148 9.97 33.13 24.55
CA GLU A 148 9.08 34.23 24.18
C GLU A 148 9.83 35.43 23.60
N GLY A 149 9.38 35.95 22.44
CA GLY A 149 9.77 37.27 21.98
C GLY A 149 9.54 37.55 20.49
N SER A 150 8.66 38.54 20.22
CA SER A 150 8.37 39.29 18.97
C SER A 150 7.42 38.67 17.92
N LEU A 151 6.53 39.54 17.39
CA LEU A 151 5.52 39.26 16.34
C LEU A 151 6.14 38.76 15.01
N GLU A 152 7.37 39.18 14.69
CA GLU A 152 8.09 38.70 13.51
C GLU A 152 8.55 37.24 13.66
N ARG A 153 8.76 36.76 14.90
CA ARG A 153 9.14 35.37 15.16
C ARG A 153 7.94 34.42 15.04
N GLU A 154 6.73 34.91 15.29
CA GLU A 154 5.51 34.12 15.15
C GLU A 154 5.26 33.69 13.70
N SER A 155 5.48 34.57 12.73
CA SER A 155 5.36 34.23 11.31
C SER A 155 6.42 33.22 10.86
N ILE A 156 7.64 33.32 11.41
CA ILE A 156 8.73 32.35 11.17
C ILE A 156 8.38 30.99 11.75
N GLU A 157 7.83 30.93 12.97
CA GLU A 157 7.40 29.68 13.60
C GLU A 157 6.24 29.01 12.85
N GLN A 158 5.27 29.80 12.37
CA GLN A 158 4.18 29.31 11.53
C GLN A 158 4.72 28.77 10.19
N ALA A 159 5.64 29.48 9.55
CA ALA A 159 6.29 29.04 8.31
C ALA A 159 7.09 27.74 8.53
N LEU A 160 7.82 27.62 9.65
CA LEU A 160 8.57 26.42 9.99
C LEU A 160 7.64 25.22 10.25
N PHE A 161 6.52 25.43 10.96
CA PHE A 161 5.53 24.39 11.19
C PHE A 161 4.92 23.89 9.87
N ILE A 162 4.46 24.80 9.02
CA ILE A 162 3.90 24.47 7.70
C ILE A 162 4.97 23.78 6.83
N GLY A 163 6.20 24.29 6.81
CA GLY A 163 7.32 23.70 6.09
C GLY A 163 7.62 22.28 6.56
N THR A 164 7.57 22.01 7.87
CA THR A 164 7.78 20.67 8.42
C THR A 164 6.65 19.72 8.03
N VAL A 165 5.40 20.17 8.07
CA VAL A 165 4.25 19.37 7.62
C VAL A 165 4.36 19.04 6.13
N LEU A 166 4.71 20.01 5.28
CA LEU A 166 4.90 19.81 3.85
C LEU A 166 6.08 18.89 3.54
N ALA A 167 7.21 19.05 4.23
CA ALA A 167 8.35 18.14 4.11
C ALA A 167 7.97 16.72 4.53
N GLY A 168 7.21 16.57 5.62
CA GLY A 168 6.68 15.27 6.07
C GLY A 168 5.77 14.61 5.04
N ILE A 169 4.89 15.38 4.39
CA ILE A 169 4.05 14.91 3.27
C ILE A 169 4.92 14.45 2.11
N GLY A 170 5.96 15.21 1.74
CA GLY A 170 6.91 14.84 0.69
C GLY A 170 7.65 13.54 0.99
N VAL A 171 8.19 13.40 2.21
CA VAL A 171 8.87 12.17 2.65
C VAL A 171 7.92 10.97 2.64
N MET A 172 6.70 11.13 3.17
CA MET A 172 5.71 10.04 3.15
C MET A 172 5.33 9.63 1.73
N THR A 173 5.21 10.60 0.82
CA THR A 173 4.92 10.34 -0.60
C THR A 173 6.00 9.44 -1.21
N VAL A 174 7.27 9.77 -0.99
CA VAL A 174 8.41 8.97 -1.47
C VAL A 174 8.41 7.57 -0.84
N ILE A 175 8.18 7.47 0.48
CA ILE A 175 8.14 6.18 1.19
C ILE A 175 7.03 5.27 0.63
N PHE A 176 5.82 5.80 0.45
CA PHE A 176 4.70 5.00 -0.06
C PHE A 176 4.89 4.65 -1.54
N LEU A 177 5.42 5.55 -2.37
CA LEU A 177 5.79 5.23 -3.76
C LEU A 177 6.80 4.10 -3.82
N PHE A 178 7.90 4.22 -3.06
CA PHE A 178 8.97 3.24 -3.05
C PHE A 178 8.50 1.89 -2.50
N SER A 179 7.70 1.89 -1.43
CA SER A 179 7.08 0.66 -0.89
C SER A 179 6.21 -0.04 -1.94
N GLY A 180 5.35 0.69 -2.64
CA GLY A 180 4.50 0.12 -3.68
C GLY A 180 5.32 -0.46 -4.83
N PHE A 181 6.40 0.23 -5.23
CA PHE A 181 7.29 -0.24 -6.29
C PHE A 181 8.02 -1.53 -5.90
N LEU A 182 8.52 -1.63 -4.66
CA LEU A 182 9.17 -2.84 -4.16
C LEU A 182 8.22 -4.04 -4.14
N ILE A 183 6.97 -3.84 -3.71
CA ILE A 183 5.96 -4.91 -3.69
C ILE A 183 5.70 -5.39 -5.12
N TYR A 184 5.53 -4.45 -6.07
CA TYR A 184 5.32 -4.78 -7.47
C TYR A 184 6.51 -5.54 -8.08
N ALA A 185 7.74 -5.07 -7.85
CA ALA A 185 8.94 -5.72 -8.35
C ALA A 185 9.14 -7.14 -7.75
N ALA A 186 8.80 -7.32 -6.47
CA ALA A 186 8.82 -8.63 -5.83
C ALA A 186 7.76 -9.57 -6.42
N GLU A 187 6.55 -9.09 -6.69
CA GLU A 187 5.50 -9.90 -7.32
C GLU A 187 5.87 -10.30 -8.75
N ASP A 188 6.43 -9.39 -9.53
CA ASP A 188 6.86 -9.64 -10.91
C ASP A 188 7.95 -10.72 -10.97
N SER A 189 8.97 -10.61 -10.10
CA SER A 189 10.02 -11.63 -9.97
C SER A 189 9.45 -13.01 -9.58
N LEU A 190 8.47 -13.05 -8.68
CA LEU A 190 7.85 -14.32 -8.25
C LEU A 190 6.99 -14.94 -9.36
N LYS A 191 6.37 -14.13 -10.22
CA LYS A 191 5.60 -14.63 -11.37
C LYS A 191 6.51 -15.22 -12.44
N ASP A 192 7.62 -14.54 -12.75
CA ASP A 192 8.61 -15.03 -13.71
C ASP A 192 9.18 -16.40 -13.28
N ASP A 193 9.54 -16.53 -12.00
CA ASP A 193 9.98 -17.80 -11.43
C ASP A 193 8.89 -18.89 -11.50
N ALA A 194 7.64 -18.54 -11.23
CA ALA A 194 6.52 -19.48 -11.26
C ALA A 194 6.15 -19.95 -12.68
N ASP A 195 6.22 -19.05 -13.66
CA ASP A 195 5.96 -19.37 -15.07
C ASP A 195 7.08 -20.26 -15.63
N LYS A 196 8.34 -19.97 -15.27
CA LYS A 196 9.48 -20.81 -15.59
C LYS A 196 9.39 -22.20 -14.96
N ASP A 197 9.05 -22.28 -13.67
CA ASP A 197 8.84 -23.56 -12.99
C ASP A 197 7.74 -24.40 -13.67
N ARG A 198 6.70 -23.75 -14.21
CA ARG A 198 5.63 -24.42 -14.93
C ARG A 198 6.07 -24.98 -16.28
N GLU A 199 6.90 -24.24 -17.02
CA GLU A 199 7.47 -24.70 -18.28
C GLU A 199 8.40 -25.90 -18.05
N ASP A 200 9.31 -25.79 -17.08
CA ASP A 200 10.24 -26.87 -16.73
C ASP A 200 9.49 -28.12 -16.21
N LEU A 201 8.40 -27.94 -15.45
CA LEU A 201 7.53 -29.04 -15.01
C LEU A 201 6.95 -29.79 -16.21
N ALA A 202 6.48 -29.06 -17.23
CA ALA A 202 5.92 -29.66 -18.44
C ALA A 202 7.00 -30.42 -19.25
N GLU A 203 8.23 -29.90 -19.32
CA GLU A 203 9.35 -30.59 -19.95
C GLU A 203 9.71 -31.89 -19.20
N ALA A 204 9.79 -31.82 -17.86
CA ALA A 204 10.08 -32.96 -17.00
C ALA A 204 9.04 -34.08 -17.15
N GLU A 205 7.76 -33.71 -17.20
CA GLU A 205 6.66 -34.66 -17.44
C GLU A 205 6.72 -35.28 -18.83
N THR A 206 7.10 -34.48 -19.83
CA THR A 206 7.27 -34.94 -21.21
C THR A 206 8.43 -35.95 -21.28
N ALA A 207 9.55 -35.68 -20.62
CA ALA A 207 10.67 -36.62 -20.50
C ALA A 207 10.26 -37.92 -19.79
N ALA A 208 9.54 -37.82 -18.66
CA ALA A 208 9.00 -38.95 -17.93
C ALA A 208 8.07 -39.82 -18.79
N SER A 209 7.17 -39.19 -19.57
CA SER A 209 6.25 -39.91 -20.47
C SER A 209 6.96 -40.65 -21.61
N MET A 210 8.15 -40.18 -22.00
CA MET A 210 9.02 -40.85 -22.96
C MET A 210 9.90 -41.94 -22.32
N GLY A 211 9.73 -42.22 -21.02
CA GLY A 211 10.54 -43.21 -20.29
C GLY A 211 11.94 -42.73 -19.93
N ARG A 212 12.26 -41.45 -20.16
CA ARG A 212 13.55 -40.84 -19.80
C ARG A 212 13.51 -40.34 -18.36
N TRP A 213 13.41 -41.29 -17.43
CA TRP A 213 13.23 -41.01 -16.01
C TRP A 213 14.44 -40.32 -15.37
N ASP A 214 15.64 -40.61 -15.87
CA ASP A 214 16.91 -39.97 -15.53
C ASP A 214 16.86 -38.46 -15.82
N ARG A 215 16.48 -38.09 -17.05
CA ARG A 215 16.33 -36.70 -17.46
C ARG A 215 15.19 -36.00 -16.71
N ALA A 216 14.11 -36.71 -16.42
CA ALA A 216 13.00 -36.16 -15.64
C ALA A 216 13.43 -35.79 -14.20
N VAL A 217 14.22 -36.64 -13.54
CA VAL A 217 14.74 -36.34 -12.19
C VAL A 217 15.66 -35.13 -12.21
N GLU A 218 16.56 -35.00 -13.20
CA GLU A 218 17.41 -33.81 -13.35
C GLU A 218 16.58 -32.52 -13.46
N LEU A 219 15.53 -32.53 -14.28
CA LEU A 219 14.67 -31.36 -14.48
C LEU A 219 13.88 -31.03 -13.20
N TYR A 220 13.38 -32.04 -12.47
CA TYR A 220 12.74 -31.80 -11.17
C TYR A 220 13.73 -31.26 -10.13
N ASP A 221 14.99 -31.72 -10.13
CA ASP A 221 16.05 -31.18 -9.27
C ASP A 221 16.36 -29.72 -9.60
N GLU A 222 16.35 -29.34 -10.88
CA GLU A 222 16.53 -27.95 -11.31
C GLU A 222 15.39 -27.05 -10.80
N ILE A 223 14.14 -27.49 -10.91
CA ILE A 223 12.97 -26.78 -10.35
C ILE A 223 13.11 -26.62 -8.83
N LEU A 224 13.46 -27.69 -8.12
CA LEU A 224 13.59 -27.67 -6.67
C LEU A 224 14.79 -26.85 -6.17
N SER A 225 15.81 -26.66 -7.00
CA SER A 225 16.93 -25.78 -6.69
C SER A 225 16.52 -24.30 -6.59
N ARG A 226 15.51 -23.89 -7.38
CA ARG A 226 14.92 -22.54 -7.37
C ARG A 226 13.77 -22.44 -6.38
N ASN A 227 12.91 -23.45 -6.35
CA ASN A 227 11.70 -23.49 -5.54
C ASN A 227 11.60 -24.80 -4.75
N GLN A 228 12.28 -24.82 -3.60
CA GLN A 228 12.30 -25.97 -2.69
C GLN A 228 10.92 -26.36 -2.14
N SER A 229 9.94 -25.45 -2.24
CA SER A 229 8.58 -25.66 -1.76
C SER A 229 7.61 -26.18 -2.84
N ASN A 230 8.10 -26.41 -4.06
CA ASN A 230 7.28 -26.90 -5.17
C ASN A 230 6.84 -28.36 -4.92
N LYS A 231 5.65 -28.50 -4.31
CA LYS A 231 5.06 -29.81 -3.95
C LYS A 231 4.94 -30.74 -5.15
N GLN A 232 4.56 -30.19 -6.30
CA GLN A 232 4.36 -30.98 -7.51
C GLN A 232 5.69 -31.55 -8.01
N ALA A 233 6.76 -30.76 -8.02
CA ALA A 233 8.09 -31.22 -8.37
C ALA A 233 8.61 -32.27 -7.37
N LEU A 234 8.39 -32.08 -6.06
CA LEU A 234 8.76 -33.05 -5.02
C LEU A 234 8.08 -34.42 -5.24
N GLU A 235 6.76 -34.42 -5.45
CA GLU A 235 5.98 -35.64 -5.64
C GLU A 235 6.38 -36.37 -6.94
N LYS A 236 6.50 -35.64 -8.05
CA LYS A 236 6.82 -36.23 -9.35
C LYS A 236 8.27 -36.73 -9.42
N ARG A 237 9.20 -36.04 -8.74
CA ARG A 237 10.57 -36.52 -8.58
C ARG A 237 10.63 -37.84 -7.82
N ALA A 238 9.90 -37.96 -6.71
CA ALA A 238 9.85 -39.20 -5.94
C ALA A 238 9.36 -40.37 -6.80
N TYR A 239 8.31 -40.14 -7.59
CA TYR A 239 7.79 -41.12 -8.53
C TYR A 239 8.80 -41.48 -9.64
N ALA A 240 9.47 -40.49 -10.25
CA ALA A 240 10.48 -40.74 -11.28
C ALA A 240 11.68 -41.54 -10.74
N MET A 241 12.10 -41.30 -9.49
CA MET A 241 13.14 -42.10 -8.84
C MET A 241 12.71 -43.55 -8.57
N GLU A 242 11.44 -43.78 -8.21
CA GLU A 242 10.90 -45.14 -8.05
C GLU A 242 10.90 -45.90 -9.38
N MET A 243 10.55 -45.23 -10.47
CA MET A 243 10.58 -45.80 -11.82
C MET A 243 12.00 -46.14 -12.27
N LEU A 244 12.99 -45.27 -11.99
CA LEU A 244 14.41 -45.58 -12.20
C LEU A 244 14.85 -46.82 -11.43
N SER A 245 14.52 -46.88 -10.13
CA SER A 245 14.88 -48.03 -9.29
C SER A 245 14.21 -49.33 -9.72
N THR A 246 13.09 -49.26 -10.43
CA THR A 246 12.35 -50.45 -10.91
C THR A 246 12.82 -50.89 -12.29
N GLY A 247 13.19 -49.95 -13.18
CA GLY A 247 13.77 -50.24 -14.49
C GLY A 247 15.20 -50.78 -14.44
N ASP A 248 15.93 -50.51 -13.35
CA ASP A 248 17.29 -51.02 -13.12
C ASP A 248 17.32 -52.44 -12.51
N LYS A 249 16.16 -53.06 -12.27
CA LYS A 249 16.10 -54.48 -11.92
C LYS A 249 16.30 -55.28 -13.20
N PRO A 250 17.43 -55.99 -13.39
CA PRO A 250 17.55 -56.93 -14.50
C PRO A 250 16.44 -57.96 -14.32
N ASP A 251 15.69 -58.23 -15.38
CA ASP A 251 14.66 -59.26 -15.43
C ASP A 251 15.23 -60.55 -14.82
N GLN A 252 14.84 -60.85 -13.58
CA GLN A 252 15.10 -62.15 -12.98
C GLN A 252 14.02 -63.08 -13.52
N GLU A 253 14.46 -63.97 -14.40
CA GLU A 253 13.79 -65.11 -15.06
C GLU A 253 12.58 -65.71 -14.33
#